data_AF-A0A382PBK9-F1
#
_entry.id   AF-A0A382PBK9-F1
#
_cell.length_a   1.000
_cell.length_b   1.000
_cell.length_c   1.000
_cell.angle_alpha   90.00
_cell.angle_beta   90.00
_cell.angle_gamma   90.00
#
_symmetry.space_group_name_H-M   'P 1'
#
loop_
_entity.id
_entity.type
_entity.pdbx_description
1 polymer ?
#
loop_
_entity_poly.entity_id
_entity_poly.type
_entity_poly.pdbx_seq_one_letter_code
_entity_poly.pdbx_strand_id
1 'polypeptide(L)'
;ILNIIIRGHGTADQRADVFTTLSTYAGVPAFWAKVRLQKSQDGIILSFALVDGRWVVFDVANRVAFRNDRGDLATPGDLRNRRDLIPSRLHDLKVGGTPYPRFLEHLQRPPVPNPLRAELQMSGQRLRYELRRVLSVGESDGFQR
;
A
#
# COMPACT_ATOMS: atom_id res chain seq x y z
N ILE A 1 -11.78 -9.76 1.94
CA ILE A 1 -11.01 -9.19 3.07
C ILE A 1 -10.80 -10.20 4.21
N LEU A 2 -11.85 -10.72 4.86
CA LEU A 2 -11.71 -11.67 5.99
C LEU A 2 -10.88 -12.94 5.65
N ASN A 3 -11.03 -13.50 4.44
CA ASN A 3 -10.27 -14.68 4.02
C ASN A 3 -8.75 -14.46 3.86
N ILE A 4 -8.28 -13.21 3.72
CA ILE A 4 -6.85 -12.89 3.54
C ILE A 4 -6.18 -12.68 4.91
N ILE A 5 -6.89 -12.02 5.84
CA ILE A 5 -6.43 -11.78 7.21
C ILE A 5 -6.21 -13.11 7.95
N ILE A 6 -7.02 -14.14 7.67
CA ILE A 6 -6.93 -15.45 8.33
C ILE A 6 -5.85 -16.36 7.73
N ARG A 7 -5.49 -16.22 6.43
CA ARG A 7 -4.62 -17.19 5.73
C ARG A 7 -3.16 -16.74 5.54
N GLY A 8 -2.81 -15.47 5.76
CA GLY A 8 -1.42 -14.99 5.60
C GLY A 8 -0.88 -14.97 4.15
N HIS A 9 -1.69 -15.37 3.17
CA HIS A 9 -1.36 -15.35 1.75
C HIS A 9 -2.49 -14.69 0.95
N GLY A 10 -2.11 -13.81 0.02
CA GLY A 10 -3.01 -13.15 -0.92
C GLY A 10 -2.20 -12.60 -2.09
N THR A 11 -2.83 -12.51 -3.26
CA THR A 11 -2.27 -11.87 -4.46
C THR A 11 -1.96 -10.40 -4.18
N ALA A 12 -1.14 -9.75 -5.03
CA ALA A 12 -0.65 -8.39 -4.75
C ALA A 12 -1.77 -7.36 -4.53
N ASP A 13 -2.85 -7.48 -5.29
CA ASP A 13 -4.09 -6.70 -5.15
C ASP A 13 -4.81 -6.97 -3.83
N GLN A 14 -4.91 -8.23 -3.40
CA GLN A 14 -5.53 -8.61 -2.13
C GLN A 14 -4.79 -8.04 -0.91
N ARG A 15 -3.45 -8.05 -0.94
CA ARG A 15 -2.63 -7.45 0.12
C ARG A 15 -2.80 -5.92 0.16
N ALA A 16 -2.83 -5.29 -1.01
CA ALA A 16 -3.08 -3.85 -1.14
C ALA A 16 -4.50 -3.47 -0.67
N ASP A 17 -5.52 -4.28 -0.97
CA ASP A 17 -6.88 -4.10 -0.46
C ASP A 17 -6.92 -4.13 1.06
N VAL A 18 -6.26 -5.10 1.71
CA VAL A 18 -6.19 -5.17 3.17
C VAL A 18 -5.47 -3.95 3.75
N PHE A 19 -4.31 -3.58 3.22
CA PHE A 19 -3.56 -2.41 3.69
C PHE A 19 -4.36 -1.11 3.57
N THR A 20 -4.96 -0.86 2.42
CA THR A 20 -5.73 0.37 2.17
C THR A 20 -6.98 0.42 3.02
N THR A 21 -7.64 -0.72 3.21
CA THR A 21 -8.79 -0.85 4.11
C THR A 21 -8.41 -0.56 5.56
N LEU A 22 -7.32 -1.16 6.07
CA LEU A 22 -6.83 -0.92 7.43
C LEU A 22 -6.35 0.52 7.65
N SER A 23 -5.71 1.13 6.65
CA SER A 23 -5.29 2.53 6.71
C SER A 23 -6.52 3.45 6.79
N THR A 24 -7.51 3.23 5.93
CA THR A 24 -8.76 3.98 5.96
C THR A 24 -9.51 3.77 7.29
N TYR A 25 -9.49 2.55 7.86
CA TYR A 25 -10.01 2.27 9.21
C TYR A 25 -9.33 3.11 10.30
N ALA A 26 -8.02 3.35 10.16
CA ALA A 26 -7.24 4.16 11.09
C ALA A 26 -7.37 5.68 10.84
N GLY A 27 -8.29 6.11 9.98
CA GLY A 27 -8.48 7.52 9.64
C GLY A 27 -7.46 8.07 8.65
N VAL A 28 -6.68 7.20 8.00
CA VAL A 28 -5.68 7.57 6.99
C VAL A 28 -6.23 7.24 5.61
N PRO A 29 -6.65 8.24 4.79
CA PRO A 29 -7.13 7.99 3.45
C PRO A 29 -6.11 7.19 2.63
N ALA A 30 -6.53 6.05 2.08
CA ALA A 30 -5.65 5.19 1.31
C ALA A 30 -6.38 4.51 0.13
N PHE A 31 -5.63 4.28 -0.94
CA PHE A 31 -6.08 3.53 -2.11
C PHE A 31 -4.90 2.80 -2.76
N TRP A 32 -5.18 1.87 -3.67
CA TRP A 32 -4.14 1.23 -4.47
C TRP A 32 -4.45 1.38 -5.95
N ALA A 33 -3.40 1.31 -6.76
CA ALA A 33 -3.52 1.32 -8.21
C ALA A 33 -2.54 0.34 -8.85
N LYS A 34 -2.92 -0.19 -10.02
CA LYS A 34 -2.01 -0.93 -10.89
C LYS A 34 -1.24 0.07 -11.76
N VAL A 35 0.05 0.22 -11.49
CA VAL A 35 0.98 1.03 -12.29
C VAL A 35 1.47 0.20 -13.45
N ARG A 36 1.21 0.67 -14.67
CA ARG A 36 1.61 -0.01 -15.92
C ARG A 36 2.55 0.89 -16.71
N LEU A 37 3.50 0.29 -17.41
CA LEU A 37 4.17 0.98 -18.50
C LEU A 37 3.21 1.11 -19.69
N GLN A 38 3.34 2.20 -20.46
CA GLN A 38 2.58 2.35 -21.70
C GLN A 38 2.80 1.12 -22.58
N LYS A 39 1.71 0.54 -23.12
CA LYS A 39 1.68 -0.66 -23.97
C LYS A 39 1.91 -2.01 -23.26
N SER A 40 2.11 -2.04 -21.93
CA SER A 40 2.20 -3.29 -21.17
C SER A 40 0.85 -3.67 -20.53
N GLN A 41 0.43 -4.93 -20.68
CA GLN A 41 -0.69 -5.50 -19.92
C GLN A 41 -0.29 -5.77 -18.44
N ASP A 42 1.01 -6.00 -18.24
CA ASP A 42 1.62 -6.21 -16.94
C ASP A 42 1.88 -4.89 -16.21
N GLY A 43 1.82 -4.96 -14.89
CA GLY A 43 1.99 -3.81 -14.02
C GLY A 43 2.10 -4.22 -12.57
N ILE A 44 2.61 -3.30 -11.76
CA ILE A 44 2.81 -3.50 -10.33
C ILE A 44 1.65 -2.88 -9.55
N ILE A 45 1.32 -3.47 -8.40
CA ILE A 45 0.32 -2.92 -7.49
C ILE A 45 1.03 -2.09 -6.44
N LEU A 46 0.72 -0.80 -6.40
CA LEU A 46 1.21 0.12 -5.38
C LEU A 46 0.04 0.64 -4.56
N SER A 47 0.27 0.81 -3.26
CA SER A 47 -0.66 1.46 -2.33
C SER A 47 -0.19 2.87 -2.03
N PHE A 48 -1.14 3.78 -1.90
CA PHE A 48 -0.95 5.19 -1.63
C PHE A 48 -1.73 5.55 -0.37
N ALA A 49 -1.11 6.24 0.57
CA ALA A 49 -1.76 6.72 1.78
C ALA A 49 -1.45 8.20 2.00
N LEU A 50 -2.40 8.95 2.56
CA LEU A 50 -2.25 10.36 2.89
C LEU A 50 -1.67 10.51 4.30
N VAL A 51 -0.36 10.69 4.40
CA VAL A 51 0.38 10.85 5.67
C VAL A 51 0.96 12.25 5.73
N ASP A 52 0.69 13.00 6.79
CA ASP A 52 1.14 14.39 6.99
C ASP A 52 0.80 15.29 5.78
N GLY A 53 -0.39 15.13 5.21
CA GLY A 53 -0.85 15.90 4.05
C GLY A 53 -0.19 15.50 2.71
N ARG A 54 0.64 14.45 2.68
CA ARG A 54 1.34 13.97 1.48
C ARG A 54 0.91 12.57 1.10
N TRP A 55 0.73 12.35 -0.19
CA TRP A 55 0.49 11.00 -0.72
C TRP A 55 1.81 10.25 -0.82
N VAL A 56 2.00 9.27 0.05
CA VAL A 56 3.20 8.43 0.12
C VAL A 56 2.93 7.05 -0.48
N VAL A 57 3.99 6.37 -0.93
CA VAL A 57 3.91 5.14 -1.73
C VAL A 57 4.40 3.93 -0.95
N PHE A 58 3.69 2.82 -1.11
CA PHE A 58 4.04 1.51 -0.56
C PHE A 58 3.91 0.42 -1.62
N ASP A 59 4.82 -0.56 -1.58
CA ASP A 59 4.63 -1.86 -2.23
C ASP A 59 4.39 -2.91 -1.14
N VAL A 60 3.12 -3.09 -0.80
CA VAL A 60 2.68 -3.99 0.28
C VAL A 60 2.98 -5.44 -0.06
N ALA A 61 2.89 -5.82 -1.34
CA ALA A 61 3.15 -7.19 -1.77
C ALA A 61 4.60 -7.58 -1.51
N ASN A 62 5.53 -6.67 -1.79
CA ASN A 62 6.96 -6.83 -1.55
C ASN A 62 7.42 -6.38 -0.17
N ARG A 63 6.50 -5.92 0.70
CA ARG A 63 6.80 -5.40 2.06
C ARG A 63 7.78 -4.24 2.03
N VAL A 64 7.50 -3.23 1.20
CA VAL A 64 8.32 -2.02 1.08
C VAL A 64 7.50 -0.78 1.44
N ALA A 65 7.99 -0.05 2.44
CA ALA A 65 7.70 1.36 2.62
C ALA A 65 8.85 2.14 1.99
N PHE A 66 8.58 2.87 0.92
CA PHE A 66 9.63 3.64 0.25
C PHE A 66 10.03 4.83 1.11
N ARG A 67 11.32 5.14 1.12
CA ARG A 67 11.87 6.29 1.84
C ARG A 67 12.67 7.18 0.90
N ASN A 68 12.62 8.48 1.14
CA ASN A 68 13.44 9.46 0.42
C ASN A 68 14.83 9.60 1.08
N ASP A 69 15.64 10.52 0.55
CA ASP A 69 17.01 10.79 1.04
C ASP A 69 17.09 11.23 2.51
N ARG A 70 15.97 11.72 3.07
CA ARG A 70 15.87 12.16 4.47
C ARG A 70 15.40 11.05 5.41
N GLY A 71 15.07 9.88 4.86
CA GLY A 71 14.46 8.78 5.59
C GLY A 71 12.95 8.92 5.80
N ASP A 72 12.31 9.98 5.28
CA ASP A 72 10.86 10.14 5.33
C ASP A 72 10.17 9.20 4.34
N LEU A 73 8.87 8.92 4.55
CA LEU A 73 8.07 8.18 3.58
C LEU A 73 8.03 8.90 2.23
N ALA A 74 8.35 8.16 1.16
CA ALA A 74 8.51 8.72 -0.17
C ALA A 74 7.17 8.95 -0.87
N THR A 75 7.05 10.09 -1.54
CA THR A 75 5.97 10.42 -2.46
C THR A 75 6.26 9.87 -3.86
N PRO A 76 5.26 9.84 -4.77
CA PRO A 76 5.50 9.52 -6.18
C PRO A 76 6.54 10.42 -6.85
N GLY A 77 6.65 11.67 -6.40
CA GLY A 77 7.64 12.62 -6.91
C GLY A 77 9.06 12.26 -6.50
N ASP A 78 9.25 11.81 -5.25
CA ASP A 78 10.56 11.40 -4.73
C ASP A 78 11.10 10.18 -5.47
N LEU A 79 10.24 9.23 -5.84
CA LEU A 79 10.64 7.99 -6.52
C LEU A 79 10.89 8.13 -8.02
N ARG A 80 10.39 9.21 -8.63
CA ARG A 80 10.48 9.41 -10.08
C ARG A 80 11.95 9.51 -10.51
N ASN A 81 12.37 8.63 -11.41
CA ASN A 81 13.76 8.52 -11.88
C ASN A 81 14.81 8.28 -10.78
N ARG A 82 14.41 7.87 -9.57
CA ARG A 82 15.31 7.66 -8.42
C ARG A 82 15.46 6.18 -8.11
N ARG A 83 16.25 5.50 -8.95
CA ARG A 83 16.50 4.05 -8.83
C ARG A 83 17.26 3.69 -7.55
N ASP A 84 18.02 4.63 -7.00
CA ASP A 84 18.76 4.51 -5.75
C ASP A 84 17.87 4.44 -4.50
N LEU A 85 16.62 4.95 -4.57
CA LEU A 85 15.64 4.86 -3.48
C LEU A 85 14.85 3.53 -3.49
N ILE A 86 15.13 2.65 -4.45
CA ILE A 86 14.50 1.34 -4.57
C ILE A 86 15.39 0.31 -3.86
N PRO A 87 14.83 -0.56 -3.00
CA PRO A 87 15.62 -1.62 -2.37
C PRO A 87 16.27 -2.55 -3.40
N SER A 88 17.56 -2.88 -3.24
CA SER A 88 18.34 -3.68 -4.20
C SER A 88 17.67 -4.99 -4.61
N ARG A 89 16.98 -5.66 -3.66
CA ARG A 89 16.20 -6.90 -3.93
C ARG A 89 15.11 -6.76 -5.00
N LEU A 90 14.63 -5.54 -5.25
CA LEU A 90 13.65 -5.26 -6.30
C LEU A 90 14.31 -4.94 -7.64
N HIS A 91 15.62 -4.71 -7.72
CA HIS A 91 16.28 -4.39 -8.99
C HIS A 91 16.28 -5.58 -9.95
N ASP A 92 16.36 -6.79 -9.39
CA ASP A 92 16.39 -8.04 -10.15
C ASP A 92 14.98 -8.59 -10.42
N LEU A 93 13.96 -8.04 -9.75
CA LEU A 93 12.57 -8.43 -9.96
C LEU A 93 12.11 -7.99 -11.35
N LYS A 94 11.59 -8.94 -12.13
CA LYS A 94 10.98 -8.68 -13.43
C LYS A 94 9.48 -8.97 -13.38
N VAL A 95 8.69 -8.06 -13.94
CA VAL A 95 7.22 -8.18 -14.06
C VAL A 95 6.91 -8.11 -15.54
N GLY A 96 6.41 -9.22 -16.12
CA GLY A 96 6.20 -9.29 -17.58
C GLY A 96 7.49 -9.13 -18.39
N GLY A 97 8.63 -9.61 -17.87
CA GLY A 97 9.95 -9.40 -18.47
C GLY A 97 10.55 -8.00 -18.27
N THR A 98 9.77 -7.04 -17.73
CA THR A 98 10.21 -5.67 -17.48
C THR A 98 10.84 -5.55 -16.08
N PRO A 99 12.05 -4.97 -15.92
CA PRO A 99 12.63 -4.71 -14.62
C PRO A 99 11.75 -3.79 -13.76
N TYR A 100 11.54 -4.14 -12.50
CA TYR A 100 10.68 -3.41 -11.57
C TYR A 100 10.97 -1.89 -11.50
N PRO A 101 12.23 -1.42 -11.46
CA PRO A 101 12.50 0.03 -11.40
C PRO A 101 11.90 0.83 -12.54
N ARG A 102 11.73 0.23 -13.73
CA ARG A 102 11.13 0.90 -14.90
C ARG A 102 9.71 1.40 -14.61
N PHE A 103 8.93 0.67 -13.82
CA PHE A 103 7.56 1.06 -13.48
C PHE A 103 7.52 2.31 -12.59
N LEU A 104 8.61 2.65 -11.89
CA LEU A 104 8.70 3.82 -11.02
C LEU A 104 9.33 5.04 -11.71
N GLU A 105 10.06 4.86 -12.81
CA GLU A 105 10.72 5.95 -13.57
C GLU A 105 9.74 7.06 -13.96
N HIS A 106 8.52 6.69 -14.36
CA HIS A 106 7.48 7.63 -14.78
C HIS A 106 6.31 7.68 -13.80
N LEU A 107 6.53 7.32 -12.53
CA LEU A 107 5.44 7.28 -11.56
C LEU A 107 4.80 8.66 -11.42
N GLN A 108 3.50 8.69 -11.69
CA GLN A 108 2.62 9.79 -11.37
C GLN A 108 1.62 9.32 -10.32
N ARG A 109 1.20 10.23 -9.45
CA ARG A 109 0.11 9.92 -8.52
C ARG A 109 -1.14 9.63 -9.35
N PRO A 110 -1.77 8.45 -9.21
CA PRO A 110 -3.05 8.19 -9.84
C PRO A 110 -4.13 9.17 -9.32
N PRO A 111 -5.19 9.44 -10.08
CA PRO A 111 -6.33 10.19 -9.55
C PRO A 111 -6.85 9.48 -8.29
N VAL A 112 -7.05 10.23 -7.21
CA VAL A 112 -7.59 9.68 -5.96
C VAL A 112 -9.04 9.26 -6.24
N PRO A 113 -9.42 8.00 -6.02
CA PRO A 113 -10.79 7.57 -6.21
C PRO A 113 -11.73 8.31 -5.26
N ASN A 114 -12.92 8.68 -5.74
CA ASN A 114 -13.99 9.24 -4.92
C ASN A 114 -15.32 8.55 -5.28
N PRO A 115 -15.97 7.79 -4.37
CA PRO A 115 -15.49 7.41 -3.03
C PRO A 115 -14.33 6.41 -3.09
N LEU A 116 -13.59 6.26 -1.97
CA LEU A 116 -12.54 5.25 -1.88
C LEU A 116 -13.17 3.84 -1.93
N ARG A 117 -12.52 2.87 -2.59
CA ARG A 117 -13.03 1.48 -2.66
C ARG A 117 -13.31 0.89 -1.28
N ALA A 118 -12.49 1.24 -0.29
CA ALA A 118 -12.68 0.80 1.09
C ALA A 118 -14.02 1.30 1.65
N GLU A 119 -14.41 2.54 1.38
CA GLU A 119 -15.67 3.14 1.83
C GLU A 119 -16.89 2.43 1.21
N LEU A 120 -16.79 2.01 -0.06
CA LEU A 120 -17.84 1.27 -0.76
C LEU A 120 -18.05 -0.16 -0.23
N GLN A 121 -17.03 -0.78 0.37
CA GLN A 121 -17.09 -2.16 0.83
C GLN A 121 -17.58 -2.32 2.29
N MET A 122 -18.01 -1.23 2.93
CA MET A 122 -18.31 -1.18 4.35
C MET A 122 -19.82 -1.12 4.66
N SER A 123 -20.31 -2.10 5.41
CA SER A 123 -21.50 -1.92 6.25
C SER A 123 -21.05 -1.38 7.62
N GLY A 124 -21.66 -0.29 8.10
CA GLY A 124 -21.21 0.43 9.31
C GLY A 124 -21.11 -0.42 10.59
N GLN A 125 -21.78 -1.58 10.65
CA GLN A 125 -21.67 -2.53 11.76
C GLN A 125 -20.35 -3.32 11.74
N ARG A 126 -19.86 -3.70 10.56
CA ARG A 126 -18.58 -4.40 10.41
C ARG A 126 -17.40 -3.49 10.75
N LEU A 127 -17.55 -2.20 10.44
CA LEU A 127 -16.62 -1.13 10.81
C LEU A 127 -16.46 -1.02 12.33
N ARG A 128 -17.56 -1.06 13.10
CA ARG A 128 -17.50 -1.01 14.57
C ARG A 128 -16.86 -2.25 15.20
N TYR A 129 -17.11 -3.43 14.62
CA TYR A 129 -16.61 -4.70 15.15
C TYR A 129 -15.09 -4.84 15.02
N GLU A 130 -14.51 -4.55 13.85
CA GLU A 130 -13.06 -4.63 13.64
C GLU A 130 -12.30 -3.56 14.45
N LEU A 131 -12.88 -2.36 14.61
CA LEU A 131 -12.29 -1.28 15.43
C LEU A 131 -12.13 -1.72 16.89
N ARG A 132 -13.15 -2.37 17.46
CA ARG A 132 -13.04 -2.94 18.82
C ARG A 132 -11.95 -4.00 18.89
N ARG A 133 -11.89 -4.91 17.92
CA ARG A 133 -10.92 -6.02 17.94
C ARG A 133 -9.47 -5.53 17.93
N VAL A 134 -9.14 -4.52 17.11
CA VAL A 134 -7.77 -3.98 17.03
C VAL A 134 -7.40 -3.23 18.31
N LEU A 135 -8.32 -2.46 18.89
CA LEU A 135 -8.08 -1.76 20.16
C LEU A 135 -7.92 -2.73 21.33
N SER A 136 -8.68 -3.83 21.36
CA SER A 136 -8.54 -4.89 22.39
C SER A 136 -7.22 -5.66 22.33
N VAL A 137 -6.64 -5.82 21.13
CA VAL A 137 -5.33 -6.46 20.94
C VAL A 137 -4.18 -5.52 21.37
N GLY A 138 -4.37 -4.20 21.32
CA GLY A 138 -3.40 -3.23 21.84
C GLY A 138 -3.37 -3.12 23.38
N GLU A 139 -4.45 -3.50 24.07
CA GLU A 139 -4.52 -3.47 25.54
C GLU A 139 -3.97 -4.73 26.23
N SER A 140 -3.71 -5.82 25.49
CA SER A 140 -3.33 -7.12 26.08
C SER A 140 -1.83 -7.44 26.14
N ASP A 141 -0.96 -6.54 25.65
CA ASP A 141 0.52 -6.73 25.67
C ASP A 141 1.24 -5.82 26.70
N GLY A 142 0.58 -5.54 27.83
CA GLY A 142 1.17 -4.83 28.95
C GLY A 142 1.07 -5.64 30.25
N PHE A 143 2.25 -5.97 30.81
CA PHE A 143 2.51 -6.59 32.12
C PHE A 143 2.49 -8.13 32.21
N GLN A 144 3.68 -8.72 32.01
CA GLN A 144 4.22 -9.64 33.00
C GLN A 144 5.58 -9.12 33.50
N ARG A 145 5.64 -8.79 34.78
CA ARG A 145 6.83 -8.86 35.63
C ARG A 145 6.45 -9.62 36.88
#